data_AF-A0A7T4QUZ5-F1
#
_entry.id   AF-A0A7T4QUZ5-F1
#
_cell.length_a   1.000
_cell.length_b   1.000
_cell.length_c   1.000
_cell.angle_alpha   90.00
_cell.angle_beta   90.00
_cell.angle_gamma   90.00
#
_symmetry.space_group_name_H-M   'P 1'
#
loop_
_entity.id
_entity.type
_entity.pdbx_description
1 polymer ?
#
loop_
_entity_poly.entity_id
_entity_poly.type
_entity_poly.pdbx_seq_one_letter_code
_entity_poly.pdbx_strand_id
1 'polypeptide(L)'
;MTVFYLVAFLSIFFALMTIFTKNPVHSVLYLVITFFTFTIHYILLNAQFLAAVNFIVYMGAIMVLFLFVLMLLNLNKDTEPMKSNLVKMMGVIAGCCLVVVLFGALRVFDISNPLVAKDPDIGLVKNLGKVLFKEFLLPFELSSILLLTAIIGAVLLGKKEPKKI
;
A
#
# COMPACT_ATOMS: atom_id res chain seq x y z
N MET A 1 8.94 7.65 21.19
CA MET A 1 9.87 8.06 20.13
C MET A 1 10.77 6.93 19.65
N THR A 2 11.47 6.22 20.53
CA THR A 2 12.35 5.10 20.12
C THR A 2 11.63 4.00 19.33
N VAL A 3 10.44 3.59 19.77
CA VAL A 3 9.63 2.58 19.05
C VAL A 3 9.24 3.07 17.65
N PHE A 4 8.89 4.35 17.50
CA PHE A 4 8.55 4.93 16.21
C PHE A 4 9.73 4.86 15.22
N TYR A 5 10.92 5.30 15.63
CA TYR A 5 12.10 5.24 14.76
C TYR A 5 12.53 3.81 14.43
N LEU A 6 12.41 2.88 15.39
CA LEU A 6 12.70 1.47 15.16
C LEU A 6 11.77 0.88 14.10
N VAL A 7 10.45 1.09 14.24
CA VAL A 7 9.46 0.57 13.28
C VAL A 7 9.61 1.27 11.93
N ALA A 8 9.95 2.57 11.90
CA ALA A 8 10.23 3.30 10.66
C ALA A 8 11.44 2.72 9.93
N PHE A 9 12.55 2.50 10.63
CA PHE A 9 13.73 1.84 10.05
C PHE A 9 13.37 0.45 9.50
N LEU A 10 12.62 -0.34 10.27
CA LEU A 10 12.18 -1.67 9.87
C LEU A 10 11.28 -1.64 8.62
N SER A 11 10.37 -0.66 8.52
CA SER A 11 9.51 -0.50 7.34
C SER A 11 10.30 -0.19 6.08
N ILE A 12 11.33 0.67 6.16
CA ILE A 12 12.19 1.03 5.03
C ILE A 12 13.02 -0.19 4.63
N PHE A 13 13.57 -0.90 5.62
CA PHE A 13 14.37 -2.11 5.40
C PHE A 13 13.57 -3.18 4.63
N PHE A 14 12.35 -3.49 5.07
CA PHE A 14 11.53 -4.48 4.37
C PHE A 14 11.03 -3.99 3.00
N ALA A 15 10.70 -2.71 2.86
CA ALA A 15 10.33 -2.14 1.57
C ALA A 15 11.47 -2.25 0.53
N LEU A 16 12.72 -2.01 0.96
CA LEU A 16 13.89 -2.23 0.11
C LEU A 16 14.05 -3.72 -0.22
N MET A 17 13.90 -4.60 0.77
CA MET A 17 14.01 -6.05 0.56
C MET A 17 12.97 -6.58 -0.44
N THR A 18 11.75 -6.04 -0.43
CA THR A 18 10.71 -6.35 -1.44
C THR A 18 11.20 -6.07 -2.87
N ILE A 19 11.90 -4.96 -3.09
CA ILE A 19 12.37 -4.57 -4.43
C ILE A 19 13.62 -5.36 -4.84
N PHE A 20 14.54 -5.64 -3.91
CA PHE A 20 15.79 -6.34 -4.21
C PHE A 20 15.64 -7.86 -4.37
N THR A 21 14.54 -8.43 -3.89
CA THR A 21 14.34 -9.88 -3.91
C THR A 21 13.93 -10.38 -5.30
N LYS A 22 14.70 -11.33 -5.86
CA LYS A 22 14.43 -11.93 -7.18
C LYS A 22 13.24 -12.89 -7.23
N ASN A 23 12.91 -13.53 -6.10
CA ASN A 23 11.78 -14.45 -6.04
C ASN A 23 10.50 -13.66 -5.73
N PRO A 24 9.49 -13.68 -6.60
CA PRO A 24 8.25 -12.91 -6.41
C PRO A 24 7.49 -13.32 -5.14
N VAL A 25 7.53 -14.60 -4.74
CA VAL A 25 6.86 -15.05 -3.51
C VAL A 25 7.51 -14.41 -2.28
N HIS A 26 8.85 -14.41 -2.22
CA HIS A 26 9.58 -13.77 -1.11
C HIS A 26 9.41 -12.24 -1.13
N SER A 27 9.41 -11.62 -2.31
CA SER A 27 9.16 -10.18 -2.46
C SER A 27 7.83 -9.77 -1.82
N VAL A 28 6.76 -10.53 -2.07
CA VAL A 28 5.44 -10.25 -1.49
C VAL A 28 5.37 -10.56 0.00
N LEU A 29 6.06 -11.58 0.49
CA LEU A 29 6.17 -11.81 1.94
C LEU A 29 6.82 -10.62 2.66
N TYR A 30 7.88 -10.03 2.10
CA TYR A 30 8.46 -8.80 2.65
C TYR A 30 7.50 -7.60 2.55
N LEU A 31 6.66 -7.56 1.52
CA LEU A 31 5.64 -6.52 1.37
C LEU A 31 4.55 -6.65 2.45
N VAL A 32 4.10 -7.87 2.76
CA VAL A 32 3.17 -8.15 3.87
C VAL A 32 3.74 -7.65 5.20
N ILE A 33 5.02 -7.91 5.46
CA ILE A 33 5.70 -7.42 6.66
C ILE A 33 5.76 -5.88 6.67
N THR A 34 5.98 -5.25 5.51
CA THR A 34 5.96 -3.78 5.38
C THR A 34 4.59 -3.21 5.75
N PHE A 35 3.50 -3.78 5.22
CA PHE A 35 2.14 -3.38 5.61
C PHE A 35 1.84 -3.62 7.09
N PHE A 36 2.38 -4.69 7.67
CA PHE A 36 2.29 -4.92 9.12
C PHE A 36 3.00 -3.82 9.92
N THR A 37 4.18 -3.38 9.50
CA THR A 37 4.86 -2.23 10.13
C THR A 37 4.05 -0.93 9.99
N PHE A 38 3.30 -0.73 8.90
CA PHE A 38 2.39 0.42 8.76
C PHE A 38 1.22 0.36 9.73
N THR A 39 0.65 -0.82 10.01
CA THR A 39 -0.37 -0.98 11.05
C THR A 39 0.16 -0.49 12.40
N ILE A 40 1.41 -0.82 12.74
CA ILE A 40 2.05 -0.36 13.98
C ILE A 40 2.21 1.17 13.97
N HIS A 41 2.64 1.76 12.85
CA HIS A 41 2.71 3.22 12.72
C HIS A 41 1.35 3.90 12.91
N TYR A 42 0.27 3.35 12.33
CA TYR A 42 -1.07 3.89 12.52
C TYR A 42 -1.52 3.84 13.98
N ILE A 43 -1.19 2.76 14.70
CA ILE A 43 -1.48 2.66 16.14
C ILE A 43 -0.68 3.73 16.91
N LEU A 44 0.60 3.91 16.60
CA LEU A 44 1.45 4.93 17.24
C LEU A 44 0.97 6.36 16.97
N LEU A 45 0.29 6.58 15.85
CA LEU A 45 -0.30 7.87 15.44
C LEU A 45 -1.76 8.06 15.92
N ASN A 46 -2.26 7.19 16.81
CA ASN A 46 -3.66 7.17 17.28
C ASN A 46 -4.74 6.92 16.19
N ALA A 47 -4.35 6.44 15.00
CA ALA A 47 -5.26 6.15 13.90
C ALA A 47 -5.81 4.70 13.95
N GLN A 48 -6.61 4.40 14.99
CA GLN A 48 -7.08 3.04 15.29
C GLN A 48 -7.93 2.40 14.17
N PHE A 49 -8.89 3.14 13.62
CA PHE A 49 -9.70 2.64 12.51
C PHE A 49 -8.85 2.30 11.27
N LEU A 50 -7.91 3.18 10.93
CA LEU A 50 -7.05 3.00 9.76
C LEU A 50 -6.10 1.82 9.95
N ALA A 51 -5.60 1.61 11.17
CA ALA A 51 -4.82 0.42 11.53
C ALA A 51 -5.62 -0.88 11.31
N ALA A 52 -6.88 -0.92 11.77
CA ALA A 52 -7.74 -2.08 11.60
C ALA A 52 -8.06 -2.37 10.11
N VAL A 53 -8.38 -1.33 9.33
CA VAL A 53 -8.62 -1.47 7.89
C VAL A 53 -7.36 -1.90 7.15
N ASN A 54 -6.19 -1.36 7.49
CA ASN A 54 -4.90 -1.77 6.91
C ASN A 54 -4.61 -3.25 7.16
N PHE A 55 -4.88 -3.72 8.37
CA PHE A 55 -4.70 -5.12 8.73
C PHE A 55 -5.66 -6.05 7.99
N ILE A 56 -6.96 -5.71 7.92
CA ILE A 56 -7.98 -6.59 7.33
C ILE A 56 -7.92 -6.55 5.79
N VAL A 57 -7.88 -5.36 5.19
CA VAL A 57 -8.04 -5.18 3.74
C VAL A 57 -6.70 -5.34 3.02
N TYR A 58 -5.69 -4.55 3.39
CA TYR A 58 -4.40 -4.56 2.68
C TYR A 58 -3.61 -5.83 2.99
N MET A 59 -3.30 -6.05 4.26
CA MET A 59 -2.51 -7.22 4.66
C MET A 59 -3.32 -8.52 4.54
N GLY A 60 -4.61 -8.51 4.89
CA GLY A 60 -5.47 -9.69 4.87
C GLY A 60 -6.00 -10.07 3.50
N ALA A 61 -6.79 -9.22 2.85
CA ALA A 61 -7.47 -9.58 1.60
C ALA A 61 -6.56 -9.40 0.36
N ILE A 62 -6.01 -8.22 0.16
CA ILE A 62 -5.30 -7.86 -1.09
C ILE A 62 -4.00 -8.64 -1.23
N MET A 63 -3.15 -8.65 -0.19
CA MET A 63 -1.86 -9.35 -0.27
C MET A 63 -2.03 -10.88 -0.37
N VAL A 64 -3.04 -11.47 0.29
CA VAL A 64 -3.31 -12.92 0.17
C VAL A 64 -3.82 -13.27 -1.22
N LEU A 65 -4.72 -12.46 -1.80
CA LEU A 65 -5.15 -12.63 -3.19
C LEU A 65 -3.94 -12.55 -4.13
N PHE A 66 -3.04 -11.60 -3.91
CA PHE A 66 -1.84 -11.43 -4.72
C PHE A 66 -0.91 -12.65 -4.59
N LEU A 67 -0.69 -13.16 -3.39
CA LEU A 67 0.08 -14.40 -3.16
C LEU A 67 -0.54 -15.59 -3.90
N PHE A 68 -1.86 -15.75 -3.85
CA PHE A 68 -2.57 -16.82 -4.56
C PHE A 68 -2.36 -16.71 -6.08
N VAL A 69 -2.53 -15.52 -6.64
CA VAL A 69 -2.34 -15.26 -8.07
C VAL A 69 -0.90 -15.52 -8.51
N LEU A 70 0.09 -15.01 -7.78
CA LEU A 70 1.50 -15.24 -8.12
C LEU A 70 1.90 -16.71 -8.04
N MET A 71 1.34 -17.45 -7.08
CA MET A 71 1.60 -18.88 -6.95
C MET A 71 0.98 -19.67 -8.11
N LEU A 72 -0.23 -19.31 -8.53
CA LEU A 72 -0.87 -19.91 -9.71
C LEU A 72 -0.12 -19.61 -11.02
N LEU A 73 0.45 -18.41 -11.14
CA LEU A 73 1.19 -17.99 -12.32
C LEU A 73 2.59 -18.61 -12.42
N ASN A 74 3.01 -19.41 -11.43
CA ASN A 74 4.32 -20.08 -11.32
C ASN A 74 5.44 -19.31 -12.06
N LEU A 75 5.72 -18.10 -11.57
CA LEU A 75 6.69 -17.18 -12.16
C LEU A 75 8.09 -17.81 -12.09
N ASN A 76 8.45 -18.57 -13.12
CA ASN A 76 9.73 -19.23 -13.22
C ASN A 76 10.81 -18.21 -13.63
N LYS A 77 12.02 -18.37 -13.10
CA LYS A 77 13.14 -17.41 -13.18
C LYS A 77 13.69 -17.16 -14.59
N ASP A 78 13.20 -17.90 -15.58
CA ASP A 78 13.80 -18.00 -16.91
C ASP A 78 13.24 -16.97 -17.92
N THR A 79 12.29 -16.12 -17.51
CA THR A 79 11.59 -15.17 -18.41
C THR A 79 11.90 -13.70 -18.16
N GLU A 80 13.02 -13.36 -17.49
CA GLU A 80 13.48 -11.98 -17.48
C GLU A 80 14.23 -11.66 -18.78
N PRO A 81 13.65 -10.88 -19.73
CA PRO A 81 14.46 -10.26 -20.76
C PRO A 81 15.47 -9.37 -20.02
N MET A 82 16.75 -9.63 -20.26
CA MET A 82 17.87 -8.91 -19.64
C MET A 82 17.72 -7.42 -19.97
N LYS A 83 17.04 -6.66 -19.09
CA LYS A 83 16.83 -5.23 -19.28
C LYS A 83 18.20 -4.59 -19.34
N SER A 84 18.46 -3.87 -20.43
CA SER A 84 19.72 -3.17 -20.65
C SER A 84 20.11 -2.33 -19.43
N ASN A 85 21.40 -2.37 -19.06
CA ASN A 85 21.95 -1.59 -17.95
C ASN A 85 21.60 -0.10 -18.04
N LEU A 86 21.35 0.42 -19.26
CA LEU A 86 20.86 1.78 -19.50
C LEU A 86 19.50 2.05 -18.85
N VAL A 87 18.54 1.13 -18.97
CA VAL A 87 17.19 1.29 -18.39
C VAL A 87 17.27 1.27 -16.86
N LYS A 88 18.15 0.44 -16.31
CA LYS A 88 18.40 0.40 -14.86
C LYS A 88 19.02 1.72 -14.38
N MET A 89 19.99 2.25 -15.11
CA MET A 89 20.63 3.53 -14.79
C MET A 89 19.65 4.70 -14.87
N MET A 90 18.81 4.75 -15.92
CA MET A 90 17.76 5.76 -16.05
C MET A 90 16.75 5.69 -14.90
N GLY A 91 16.35 4.47 -14.48
CA GLY A 91 15.47 4.29 -13.34
C GLY A 91 16.07 4.81 -12.02
N VAL A 92 17.36 4.57 -11.79
CA VAL A 92 18.07 5.09 -10.60
C VAL A 92 18.17 6.62 -10.65
N ILE A 93 18.50 7.20 -11.80
CA ILE A 93 18.57 8.67 -11.97
C ILE A 93 17.21 9.30 -11.72
N ALA A 94 16.13 8.74 -12.29
CA ALA A 94 14.77 9.22 -12.09
C ALA A 94 14.35 9.14 -10.60
N GLY A 95 14.65 8.03 -9.94
CA GLY A 95 14.40 7.88 -8.50
C GLY A 95 15.17 8.89 -7.65
N CYS A 96 16.45 9.11 -7.95
CA CYS A 96 17.28 10.09 -7.26
C CYS A 96 16.76 11.52 -7.47
N CYS A 97 16.38 11.87 -8.70
CA CYS A 97 15.76 13.16 -9.03
C CYS A 97 14.48 13.39 -8.23
N LEU A 98 13.59 12.38 -8.15
CA LEU A 98 12.37 12.45 -7.34
C LEU A 98 12.70 12.74 -5.87
N VAL A 99 13.69 12.03 -5.30
CA VAL A 99 14.11 12.25 -3.91
C VAL A 99 14.62 13.67 -3.69
N VAL A 100 15.44 14.20 -4.60
CA VAL A 100 15.94 15.59 -4.50
C VAL A 100 14.81 16.61 -4.56
N VAL A 101 13.86 16.43 -5.48
CA VAL A 101 12.68 17.31 -5.60
C VAL A 101 11.82 17.23 -4.34
N LEU A 102 11.60 16.03 -3.79
CA LEU A 102 10.85 15.84 -2.56
C LEU A 102 11.53 16.56 -1.38
N PHE A 103 12.84 16.39 -1.22
CA PHE A 103 13.61 17.09 -0.19
C PHE A 103 13.57 18.61 -0.39
N GLY A 104 13.70 19.09 -1.63
CA GLY A 104 13.59 20.51 -1.96
C GLY A 104 12.22 21.07 -1.57
N ALA A 105 11.14 20.38 -1.93
CA ALA A 105 9.77 20.76 -1.56
C ALA A 105 9.61 20.82 -0.03
N LEU A 106 10.06 19.79 0.69
CA LEU A 106 9.98 19.73 2.16
C LEU A 106 10.78 20.82 2.88
N ARG A 107 11.82 21.38 2.26
CA ARG A 107 12.58 22.52 2.82
C ARG A 107 11.88 23.87 2.58
N VAL A 108 11.09 23.97 1.52
CA VAL A 108 10.29 25.17 1.20
C VAL A 108 9.04 25.24 2.09
N PHE A 109 8.46 24.09 2.44
CA PHE A 109 7.43 24.03 3.48
C PHE A 109 8.08 24.21 4.85
N ASP A 110 7.97 25.40 5.45
CA ASP A 110 8.34 25.63 6.84
C ASP A 110 7.58 24.65 7.74
N ILE A 111 8.24 23.58 8.18
CA ILE A 111 7.73 22.62 9.17
C ILE A 111 7.86 23.25 10.56
N SER A 112 7.28 24.44 10.75
CA SER A 112 7.37 25.23 11.98
C SER A 112 6.24 24.95 12.97
N ASN A 113 5.25 24.14 12.58
CA ASN A 113 4.23 23.64 13.50
C ASN A 113 4.21 22.11 13.48
N PRO A 114 4.75 21.43 14.51
CA PRO A 114 4.35 20.06 14.75
C PRO A 114 2.86 20.13 15.09
N LEU A 115 2.02 19.81 14.09
CA LEU A 115 0.60 19.55 14.27
C LEU A 115 0.50 18.24 15.09
N VAL A 116 0.86 18.32 16.37
CA VAL A 116 0.44 17.35 17.36
C VAL A 116 -1.06 17.53 17.44
N ALA A 117 -1.79 16.70 16.71
CA ALA A 117 -3.22 16.60 16.83
C ALA A 117 -3.53 16.35 18.31
N LYS A 118 -4.01 17.39 18.98
CA LYS A 118 -4.20 17.44 20.44
C LYS A 118 -5.52 16.81 20.86
N ASP A 119 -6.27 16.26 19.90
CA ASP A 119 -7.57 15.68 20.11
C ASP A 119 -7.47 14.15 20.18
N PRO A 120 -7.65 13.53 21.35
CA PRO A 120 -7.54 12.08 21.50
C PRO A 120 -8.63 11.29 20.75
N ASP A 121 -9.68 11.95 20.25
CA ASP A 121 -10.78 11.29 19.52
C ASP A 121 -10.53 11.20 17.99
N ILE A 122 -9.45 11.79 17.47
CA ILE A 122 -9.08 11.76 16.04
C ILE A 122 -8.54 10.38 15.64
N GLY A 123 -9.44 9.46 15.35
CA GLY A 123 -9.10 8.08 14.96
C GLY A 123 -10.17 7.06 15.37
N LEU A 124 -11.13 7.48 16.19
CA LEU A 124 -12.27 6.65 16.57
C LEU A 124 -13.22 6.45 15.40
N VAL A 125 -13.74 5.22 15.32
CA VAL A 125 -14.74 4.79 14.31
C VAL A 125 -15.96 5.71 14.30
N LYS A 126 -16.39 6.18 15.47
CA LYS A 126 -17.53 7.09 15.62
C LYS A 126 -17.32 8.42 14.92
N ASN A 127 -16.12 8.99 15.02
CA ASN A 127 -15.82 10.29 14.41
C ASN A 127 -15.68 10.14 12.88
N LEU A 128 -14.99 9.08 12.43
CA LEU A 128 -14.91 8.75 11.01
C LEU A 128 -16.29 8.53 10.37
N GLY A 129 -17.19 7.80 11.03
CA GLY A 129 -18.54 7.59 10.54
C GLY A 129 -19.31 8.91 10.34
N LYS A 130 -19.20 9.86 11.28
CA LYS A 130 -19.85 11.18 11.14
C LYS A 130 -19.33 11.94 9.93
N VAL A 131 -18.02 11.97 9.74
CA VAL A 131 -17.38 12.68 8.62
C VAL A 131 -17.73 12.01 7.29
N LEU A 132 -17.70 10.67 7.22
CA LEU A 132 -18.00 9.90 6.03
C LEU A 132 -19.45 10.07 5.55
N PHE A 133 -20.41 10.12 6.48
CA PHE A 133 -21.83 10.25 6.16
C PHE A 133 -22.37 11.69 6.17
N LYS A 134 -21.54 12.69 6.50
CA LYS A 134 -21.94 14.11 6.40
C LYS A 134 -21.17 14.84 5.31
N GLU A 135 -19.86 14.94 5.47
CA GLU A 135 -19.01 15.74 4.58
C GLU A 135 -18.61 14.94 3.34
N PHE A 136 -18.32 13.65 3.51
CA PHE A 136 -17.85 12.77 2.43
C PHE A 136 -18.92 11.79 1.92
N LEU A 137 -20.20 12.19 2.00
CA LEU A 137 -21.33 11.35 1.56
C LEU A 137 -21.20 10.97 0.08
N LEU A 138 -20.90 11.94 -0.79
CA LEU A 138 -20.77 11.70 -2.23
C LEU A 138 -19.60 10.76 -2.57
N PRO A 139 -18.36 10.98 -2.08
CA PRO A 139 -17.26 10.02 -2.26
C PRO A 139 -17.56 8.62 -1.73
N PHE A 140 -18.29 8.52 -0.60
CA PHE A 140 -18.70 7.23 -0.05
C PHE A 140 -19.65 6.48 -1.00
N GLU A 141 -20.67 7.17 -1.52
CA GLU A 141 -21.62 6.57 -2.47
C GLU A 141 -20.92 6.16 -3.78
N LEU A 142 -20.04 7.02 -4.32
CA LEU A 142 -19.24 6.68 -5.51
C LEU A 142 -18.33 5.48 -5.27
N SER A 143 -17.75 5.34 -4.07
CA SER A 143 -16.94 4.18 -3.71
C SER A 143 -17.77 2.90 -3.68
N SER A 144 -19.04 2.97 -3.26
CA SER A 144 -19.95 1.81 -3.28
C SER A 144 -20.26 1.35 -4.70
N ILE A 145 -20.49 2.28 -5.62
CA ILE A 145 -20.69 1.98 -7.05
C ILE A 145 -19.42 1.40 -7.66
N LEU A 146 -18.25 1.97 -7.35
CA LEU A 146 -16.95 1.46 -7.78
C LEU A 146 -16.75 0.00 -7.37
N LEU A 147 -17.03 -0.34 -6.12
CA LEU A 147 -16.90 -1.71 -5.61
C LEU A 147 -17.90 -2.67 -6.30
N LEU A 148 -19.15 -2.23 -6.52
CA LEU A 148 -20.14 -3.00 -7.26
C LEU A 148 -19.65 -3.30 -8.69
N THR A 149 -19.20 -2.27 -9.41
CA THR A 149 -18.68 -2.41 -10.77
C THR A 149 -17.43 -3.29 -10.80
N ALA A 150 -16.53 -3.19 -9.82
CA ALA A 150 -15.34 -4.03 -9.71
C ALA A 150 -15.70 -5.52 -9.54
N ILE A 151 -16.69 -5.84 -8.70
CA ILE A 151 -17.17 -7.22 -8.52
C ILE A 151 -17.79 -7.76 -9.81
N ILE A 152 -18.67 -6.98 -10.46
CA ILE A 152 -19.27 -7.38 -11.74
C ILE A 152 -18.19 -7.63 -12.79
N GLY A 153 -17.20 -6.72 -12.91
CA GLY A 153 -16.07 -6.86 -13.82
C GLY A 153 -15.24 -8.10 -13.53
N ALA A 154 -14.90 -8.36 -12.27
CA ALA A 154 -14.13 -9.54 -11.88
C ALA A 154 -14.87 -10.85 -12.20
N VAL A 155 -16.18 -10.92 -11.95
CA VAL A 155 -17.00 -12.11 -12.26
C VAL A 155 -17.12 -12.35 -13.76
N LEU A 156 -17.35 -11.30 -14.55
CA LEU A 156 -17.45 -11.42 -16.01
C LEU A 156 -16.12 -11.87 -16.63
N LEU A 157 -14.99 -11.34 -16.16
CA LEU A 157 -13.66 -11.74 -16.62
C LEU A 157 -13.28 -13.15 -16.16
N GLY A 158 -13.74 -13.58 -14.98
CA GLY A 158 -13.50 -14.92 -14.45
C GLY A 158 -14.35 -16.02 -15.10
N LYS A 159 -15.42 -15.66 -15.83
CA LYS A 159 -16.32 -16.60 -16.47
C LYS A 159 -15.66 -17.21 -17.71
N LYS A 160 -15.40 -18.53 -17.67
CA LYS A 160 -14.92 -19.29 -18.84
C LYS A 160 -16.04 -19.45 -19.87
N GLU A 161 -15.75 -19.22 -21.15
CA GLU A 161 -16.71 -19.47 -22.22
C GLU A 161 -17.08 -20.96 -22.28
N PRO A 162 -18.37 -21.32 -22.38
CA PRO A 162 -18.76 -22.68 -22.64
C PRO A 162 -18.22 -23.08 -24.02
N LYS A 163 -17.36 -24.09 -24.04
CA LYS A 163 -16.78 -24.67 -25.26
C LYS A 163 -17.96 -25.06 -26.16
N LYS A 164 -18.15 -24.37 -27.29
CA LYS A 164 -19.11 -24.79 -28.32
C LYS A 164 -18.63 -26.17 -28.81
N ILE A 165 -19.40 -27.20 -28.46
CA ILE A 165 -19.28 -28.57 -28.96
C ILE A 165 -19.82 -28.58 -30.39
#